data_AF-R7SMD0-F1
#
_entry.id   AF-R7SMD0-F1
#
_cell.length_a   1.000
_cell.length_b   1.000
_cell.length_c   1.000
_cell.angle_alpha   90.00
_cell.angle_beta   90.00
_cell.angle_gamma   90.00
#
_symmetry.space_group_name_H-M   'P 1'
#
loop_
_entity.id
_entity.type
_entity.pdbx_description
1 polymer ?
#
loop_
_entity_poly.entity_id
_entity_poly.type
_entity_poly.pdbx_seq_one_letter_code
_entity_poly.pdbx_strand_id
1 'polypeptide(L)'
;PVEVCENIIDMLYSLPIVERLENTRTLHHCALVCRAWRVRSQRNLFYSVILHDLPALQKFSAVLDNAPHLCDYVYELTLVGRTLHTTTSPLSPLPIALRGKLPNLQEVTIIRSLQYLPLHPRFALYFSAFTTVSRLHIVDITFGHFNDFARMITSLPAFQLLECTRVR
;
A
#
# COMPACT_ATOMS: atom_id res chain seq x y z
N PRO A 1 -7.97 24.60 -20.82
CA PRO A 1 -6.65 24.94 -20.23
C PRO A 1 -6.03 23.70 -19.58
N VAL A 2 -4.70 23.59 -19.52
CA VAL A 2 -4.02 22.42 -18.91
C VAL A 2 -4.44 22.20 -17.45
N GLU A 3 -4.65 23.28 -16.69
CA GLU A 3 -5.10 23.26 -15.30
C GLU A 3 -6.45 22.58 -15.10
N VAL A 4 -7.39 22.77 -16.03
CA VAL A 4 -8.71 22.12 -15.97
C VAL A 4 -8.56 20.60 -16.15
N CYS A 5 -7.68 20.17 -17.04
CA CYS A 5 -7.42 18.75 -17.27
C CYS A 5 -6.67 18.12 -16.08
N GLU A 6 -5.74 18.85 -15.45
CA GLU A 6 -5.08 18.40 -14.22
C GLU A 6 -6.09 18.24 -13.08
N ASN A 7 -7.03 19.18 -12.92
CA ASN A 7 -8.10 19.08 -11.92
C ASN A 7 -9.02 17.88 -12.16
N ILE A 8 -9.32 17.54 -13.42
CA ILE A 8 -10.09 16.33 -13.77
C ILE A 8 -9.31 15.06 -13.38
N ILE A 9 -8.00 15.03 -13.65
CA ILE A 9 -7.13 13.90 -13.28
C ILE A 9 -7.05 13.75 -11.75
N ASP A 10 -7.01 14.85 -11.02
CA ASP A 10 -7.01 14.87 -9.55
C ASP A 10 -8.38 14.49 -8.97
N MET A 11 -9.51 14.76 -9.65
CA MET A 11 -10.83 14.31 -9.21
C MET A 11 -10.97 12.79 -9.17
N LEU A 12 -10.31 12.08 -10.09
CA LEU A 12 -10.33 10.60 -10.13
C LEU A 12 -9.77 9.95 -8.85
N TYR A 13 -9.01 10.71 -8.05
CA TYR A 13 -8.48 10.27 -6.76
C TYR A 13 -9.49 10.36 -5.60
N SER A 14 -10.43 11.31 -5.66
CA SER A 14 -11.43 11.54 -4.59
C SER A 14 -12.48 10.43 -4.46
N LEU A 15 -12.45 9.47 -5.38
CA LEU A 15 -13.40 8.39 -5.47
C LEU A 15 -13.05 7.23 -4.51
N PRO A 16 -14.05 6.46 -4.04
CA PRO A 16 -13.85 5.27 -3.22
C PRO A 16 -12.87 4.26 -3.86
N ILE A 17 -12.22 3.41 -3.05
CA ILE A 17 -11.22 2.41 -3.50
C ILE A 17 -11.72 1.56 -4.69
N VAL A 18 -13.01 1.21 -4.71
CA VAL A 18 -13.63 0.43 -5.81
C VAL A 18 -13.62 1.22 -7.12
N GLU A 19 -13.91 2.51 -7.09
CA GLU A 19 -13.92 3.39 -8.26
C GLU A 19 -12.51 3.79 -8.70
N ARG A 20 -11.52 3.84 -7.78
CA ARG A 20 -10.11 4.03 -8.14
C ARG A 20 -9.58 2.90 -9.04
N LEU A 21 -10.00 1.66 -8.78
CA LEU A 21 -9.62 0.49 -9.59
C LEU A 21 -10.16 0.61 -11.01
N GLU A 22 -11.39 1.10 -11.19
CA GLU A 22 -11.98 1.33 -12.52
C GLU A 22 -11.27 2.46 -13.27
N ASN A 23 -10.80 3.49 -12.55
CA ASN A 23 -10.14 4.65 -13.15
C ASN A 23 -8.64 4.47 -13.40
N THR A 24 -8.04 3.35 -12.98
CA THR A 24 -6.62 3.04 -13.22
C THR A 24 -6.34 3.00 -14.73
N ARG A 25 -7.26 2.45 -15.53
CA ARG A 25 -7.14 2.41 -17.00
C ARG A 25 -7.15 3.81 -17.62
N THR A 26 -8.03 4.68 -17.14
CA THR A 26 -8.12 6.08 -17.58
C THR A 26 -6.82 6.82 -17.29
N LEU A 27 -6.27 6.66 -16.07
CA LEU A 27 -5.00 7.27 -15.69
C LEU A 27 -3.82 6.78 -16.55
N HIS A 28 -3.78 5.49 -16.90
CA HIS A 28 -2.79 4.97 -17.84
C HIS A 28 -2.89 5.63 -19.21
N HIS A 29 -4.09 5.83 -19.74
CA HIS A 29 -4.29 6.55 -21.00
C HIS A 29 -3.86 8.03 -20.89
N CYS A 30 -4.23 8.72 -19.80
CA CYS A 30 -3.81 10.10 -19.55
C CYS A 30 -2.29 10.24 -19.50
N ALA A 31 -1.57 9.24 -18.97
CA ALA A 31 -0.11 9.26 -18.89
C ALA A 31 0.60 9.21 -20.26
N LEU A 32 -0.11 8.84 -21.33
CA LEU A 32 0.42 8.75 -22.69
C LEU A 32 0.18 10.03 -23.51
N VAL A 33 -0.71 10.93 -23.08
CA VAL A 33 -1.12 12.12 -23.85
C VAL A 33 0.01 13.15 -23.96
N CYS A 34 0.56 13.61 -22.84
CA CYS A 34 1.64 14.60 -22.81
C CYS A 34 2.46 14.50 -21.52
N ARG A 35 3.59 15.22 -21.45
CA ARG A 35 4.50 15.18 -20.28
C ARG A 35 3.84 15.66 -18.98
N ALA A 36 3.04 16.73 -19.03
CA ALA A 36 2.35 17.26 -17.85
C ALA A 36 1.35 16.24 -17.29
N TRP A 37 0.54 15.64 -18.17
CA TRP A 37 -0.44 14.63 -17.78
C TRP A 37 0.22 13.34 -17.29
N ARG A 38 1.38 12.98 -17.84
CA ARG A 38 2.19 11.84 -17.35
C ARG A 38 2.54 11.98 -15.88
N VAL A 39 3.10 13.12 -15.47
CA VAL A 39 3.52 13.33 -14.08
C VAL A 39 2.31 13.25 -13.13
N ARG A 40 1.21 13.94 -13.46
CA ARG A 40 -0.02 13.93 -12.65
C ARG A 40 -0.68 12.54 -12.57
N SER A 41 -0.77 11.85 -13.71
CA SER A 41 -1.37 10.53 -13.77
C SER A 41 -0.51 9.50 -13.03
N GLN A 42 0.81 9.57 -13.15
CA GLN A 42 1.73 8.73 -12.36
C GLN A 42 1.58 9.00 -10.87
N ARG A 43 1.50 10.26 -10.44
CA ARG A 43 1.22 10.58 -9.03
C ARG A 43 -0.04 9.89 -8.54
N ASN A 44 -1.14 9.99 -9.28
CA ASN A 44 -2.42 9.39 -8.87
C ASN A 44 -2.42 7.86 -8.95
N LEU A 45 -1.70 7.26 -9.91
CA LEU A 45 -1.53 5.80 -10.02
C LEU A 45 -0.70 5.22 -8.87
N PHE A 46 0.33 5.94 -8.41
CA PHE A 46 1.24 5.47 -7.36
C PHE A 46 0.84 5.92 -5.95
N TYR A 47 -0.13 6.84 -5.83
CA TYR A 47 -0.62 7.31 -4.53
C TYR A 47 -1.07 6.18 -3.62
N SER A 48 -1.94 5.31 -4.14
CA SER A 48 -2.53 4.19 -3.40
C SER A 48 -2.26 2.89 -4.15
N VAL A 49 -1.31 2.11 -3.66
CA VAL A 49 -0.88 0.86 -4.30
C VAL A 49 -1.55 -0.33 -3.65
N ILE A 50 -2.13 -1.20 -4.48
CA ILE A 50 -2.75 -2.45 -4.02
C ILE A 50 -1.87 -3.63 -4.44
N LEU A 51 -1.47 -4.46 -3.47
CA LEU A 51 -0.66 -5.65 -3.66
C LEU A 51 -1.46 -6.90 -3.29
N HIS A 52 -1.61 -7.80 -4.27
CA HIS A 52 -2.43 -9.02 -4.11
C HIS A 52 -1.62 -10.25 -3.72
N ASP A 53 -0.36 -10.31 -4.14
CA ASP A 53 0.50 -11.48 -3.99
C ASP A 53 1.99 -11.08 -4.01
N LEU A 54 2.84 -12.07 -3.76
CA LEU A 54 4.29 -11.90 -3.82
C LEU A 54 4.80 -11.45 -5.21
N PRO A 55 4.35 -12.01 -6.35
CA PRO A 55 4.71 -11.49 -7.67
C PRO A 55 4.39 -10.00 -7.88
N ALA A 56 3.24 -9.52 -7.39
CA ALA A 56 2.88 -8.10 -7.46
C ALA A 56 3.85 -7.24 -6.65
N LEU A 57 4.21 -7.66 -5.43
CA LEU A 57 5.22 -6.98 -4.62
C LEU A 57 6.58 -6.93 -5.31
N GLN A 58 7.02 -8.03 -5.93
CA GLN A 58 8.29 -8.09 -6.64
C GLN A 58 8.30 -7.16 -7.86
N LYS A 59 7.23 -7.17 -8.67
CA LYS A 59 7.07 -6.25 -9.80
C LYS A 59 7.06 -4.80 -9.33
N PHE A 60 6.33 -4.49 -8.27
CA PHE A 60 6.28 -3.14 -7.71
C PHE A 60 7.65 -2.67 -7.22
N SER A 61 8.37 -3.52 -6.48
CA SER A 61 9.74 -3.24 -6.07
C SER A 61 10.64 -2.93 -7.26
N ALA A 62 10.58 -3.74 -8.33
CA ALA A 62 11.37 -3.51 -9.54
C ALA A 62 10.99 -2.21 -10.26
N VAL A 63 9.72 -1.80 -10.25
CA VAL A 63 9.28 -0.52 -10.80
C VAL A 63 9.91 0.64 -10.02
N LEU A 64 9.91 0.59 -8.69
CA LEU A 64 10.55 1.61 -7.85
C LEU A 64 12.07 1.67 -8.05
N ASP A 65 12.71 0.50 -8.26
CA ASP A 65 14.15 0.44 -8.54
C ASP A 65 14.51 1.10 -9.88
N ASN A 66 13.66 0.93 -10.90
CA ASN A 66 13.86 1.55 -12.21
C ASN A 66 13.45 3.03 -12.26
N ALA A 67 12.56 3.47 -11.37
CA ALA A 67 12.03 4.82 -11.35
C ALA A 67 11.91 5.36 -9.90
N PRO A 68 13.04 5.73 -9.26
CA PRO A 68 13.05 6.12 -7.85
C PRO A 68 12.19 7.34 -7.50
N HIS A 69 11.90 8.23 -8.45
CA HIS A 69 11.00 9.37 -8.23
C HIS A 69 9.55 8.96 -7.91
N LEU A 70 9.15 7.73 -8.26
CA LEU A 70 7.82 7.21 -7.94
C LEU A 70 7.66 6.86 -6.46
N CYS A 71 8.77 6.64 -5.75
CA CYS A 71 8.82 6.41 -4.32
C CYS A 71 8.10 7.51 -3.52
N ASP A 72 8.29 8.76 -3.95
CA ASP A 72 7.71 9.94 -3.29
C ASP A 72 6.19 10.05 -3.47
N TYR A 73 5.64 9.33 -4.44
CA TYR A 73 4.22 9.35 -4.73
C TYR A 73 3.42 8.35 -3.90
N VAL A 74 4.05 7.41 -3.19
CA VAL A 74 3.33 6.35 -2.47
C VAL A 74 2.97 6.79 -1.06
N TYR A 75 1.68 6.95 -0.78
CA TYR A 75 1.14 7.36 0.52
C TYR A 75 0.33 6.25 1.20
N GLU A 76 -0.34 5.42 0.40
CA GLU A 76 -1.22 4.34 0.87
C GLU A 76 -0.78 3.01 0.26
N LEU A 77 -0.67 1.97 1.09
CA LEU A 77 -0.35 0.62 0.65
C LEU A 77 -1.39 -0.37 1.18
N THR A 78 -2.08 -1.05 0.27
CA THR A 78 -3.10 -2.04 0.63
C THR A 78 -2.64 -3.45 0.26
N LEU A 79 -2.60 -4.35 1.23
CA LEU A 79 -2.39 -5.78 1.04
C LEU A 79 -3.75 -6.47 1.02
N VAL A 80 -4.12 -7.07 -0.11
CA VAL A 80 -5.42 -7.74 -0.27
C VAL A 80 -5.21 -9.15 -0.77
N GLY A 81 -5.53 -10.17 0.03
CA GLY A 81 -5.41 -11.52 -0.47
C GLY A 81 -5.85 -12.59 0.51
N ARG A 82 -6.75 -13.47 0.06
CA ARG A 82 -7.21 -14.62 0.85
C ARG A 82 -6.06 -15.51 1.33
N THR A 83 -4.93 -15.48 0.62
CA THR A 83 -3.70 -16.24 0.85
C THR A 83 -2.65 -15.49 1.68
N LEU A 84 -2.99 -14.39 2.34
CA LEU A 84 -2.08 -13.68 3.26
C LEU A 84 -1.53 -14.57 4.39
N HIS A 85 -2.19 -15.70 4.67
CA HIS A 85 -1.77 -16.72 5.61
C HIS A 85 -0.76 -17.75 5.07
N THR A 86 -0.42 -17.67 3.80
CA THR A 86 0.46 -18.66 3.13
C THR A 86 1.87 -18.10 2.93
N THR A 87 2.81 -18.97 2.56
CA THR A 87 4.19 -18.59 2.23
C THR A 87 4.30 -17.67 1.00
N THR A 88 3.25 -17.55 0.19
CA THR A 88 3.17 -16.64 -0.96
C THR A 88 2.62 -15.26 -0.60
N SER A 89 2.35 -15.03 0.69
CA SER A 89 1.89 -13.74 1.21
C SER A 89 2.94 -12.65 0.96
N PRO A 90 2.54 -11.49 0.39
CA PRO A 90 3.43 -10.35 0.28
C PRO A 90 3.75 -9.73 1.65
N LEU A 91 2.97 -10.02 2.71
CA LEU A 91 3.08 -9.34 4.00
C LEU A 91 4.43 -9.55 4.68
N SER A 92 4.91 -10.79 4.79
CA SER A 92 6.20 -11.08 5.43
C SER A 92 7.42 -10.48 4.71
N PRO A 93 7.54 -10.57 3.37
CA PRO A 93 8.67 -9.97 2.65
C PRO A 93 8.53 -8.47 2.40
N LEU A 94 7.35 -7.88 2.51
CA LEU A 94 7.10 -6.47 2.16
C LEU A 94 8.02 -5.47 2.86
N PRO A 95 8.26 -5.56 4.19
CA PRO A 95 9.12 -4.59 4.84
C PRO A 95 10.59 -4.72 4.42
N ILE A 96 10.99 -5.89 3.93
CA ILE A 96 12.33 -6.15 3.39
C ILE A 96 12.43 -5.62 1.96
N ALA A 97 11.45 -5.95 1.11
CA ALA A 97 11.42 -5.58 -0.30
C ALA A 97 11.30 -4.07 -0.53
N LEU A 98 10.60 -3.36 0.36
CA LEU A 98 10.32 -1.93 0.25
C LEU A 98 11.12 -1.08 1.24
N ARG A 99 12.13 -1.68 1.89
CA ARG A 99 12.94 -1.00 2.90
C ARG A 99 13.61 0.24 2.30
N GLY A 100 13.36 1.40 2.91
CA GLY A 100 13.94 2.68 2.48
C GLY A 100 13.41 3.21 1.15
N LYS A 101 12.40 2.56 0.54
CA LYS A 101 11.83 2.99 -0.74
C LYS A 101 10.63 3.91 -0.60
N LEU A 102 9.93 3.94 0.53
CA LEU A 102 8.65 4.64 0.64
C LEU A 102 8.71 5.74 1.70
N PRO A 103 9.33 6.89 1.40
CA PRO A 103 9.53 7.96 2.39
C PRO A 103 8.20 8.56 2.87
N ASN A 104 7.19 8.62 2.01
CA ASN A 104 5.91 9.28 2.29
C ASN A 104 4.77 8.31 2.65
N LEU A 105 5.08 7.04 2.92
CA LEU A 105 4.05 6.05 3.25
C LEU A 105 3.42 6.36 4.61
N GLN A 106 2.14 6.75 4.61
CA GLN A 106 1.41 7.13 5.82
C GLN A 106 0.43 6.06 6.27
N GLU A 107 -0.09 5.28 5.34
CA GLU A 107 -1.18 4.36 5.60
C GLU A 107 -0.90 2.97 5.06
N VAL A 108 -1.11 1.96 5.90
CA VAL A 108 -1.06 0.57 5.52
C VAL A 108 -2.40 -0.07 5.81
N THR A 109 -2.97 -0.73 4.81
CA THR A 109 -4.23 -1.46 4.93
C THR A 109 -3.99 -2.95 4.70
N ILE A 110 -4.49 -3.81 5.58
CA ILE A 110 -4.37 -5.28 5.47
C ILE A 110 -5.78 -5.87 5.44
N ILE A 111 -6.14 -6.51 4.33
CA ILE A 111 -7.50 -6.96 4.04
C ILE A 111 -7.56 -8.46 3.74
N ARG A 112 -8.49 -9.14 4.42
CA ARG A 112 -8.98 -10.50 4.13
C ARG A 112 -7.92 -11.59 4.19
N SER A 113 -7.80 -12.27 5.32
CA SER A 113 -7.09 -13.54 5.44
C SER A 113 -8.07 -14.68 5.78
N LEU A 114 -7.98 -15.82 5.09
CA LEU A 114 -8.86 -16.97 5.36
C LEU A 114 -8.51 -17.70 6.67
N GLN A 115 -7.28 -17.55 7.15
CA GLN A 115 -6.78 -18.18 8.36
C GLN A 115 -6.00 -17.17 9.20
N TYR A 116 -5.48 -17.63 10.34
CA TYR A 116 -4.58 -16.87 11.19
C TYR A 116 -3.45 -16.26 10.37
N LEU A 117 -3.21 -14.97 10.56
CA LEU A 117 -2.11 -14.27 9.91
C LEU A 117 -0.78 -14.72 10.53
N PRO A 118 0.11 -15.42 9.79
CA PRO A 118 1.39 -15.86 10.30
C PRO A 118 2.37 -14.69 10.25
N LEU A 119 2.47 -13.97 11.36
CA LEU A 119 3.51 -12.97 11.53
C LEU A 119 4.80 -13.65 11.97
N HIS A 120 5.86 -13.51 11.18
CA HIS A 120 7.19 -13.95 11.57
C HIS A 120 7.59 -13.25 12.89
N PRO A 121 8.30 -13.89 13.84
CA PRO A 121 8.66 -13.25 15.11
C PRO A 121 9.44 -11.93 14.95
N ARG A 122 10.21 -11.82 13.87
CA ARG A 122 10.96 -10.60 13.50
C ARG A 122 10.18 -9.62 12.63
N PHE A 123 8.91 -9.90 12.31
CA PHE A 123 8.09 -9.05 11.43
C PHE A 123 8.06 -7.62 11.94
N ALA A 124 7.76 -7.43 13.23
CA ALA A 124 7.76 -6.13 13.89
C ALA A 124 9.07 -5.35 13.70
N LEU A 125 10.23 -6.02 13.78
CA LEU A 125 11.54 -5.40 13.57
C LEU A 125 11.72 -4.88 12.14
N TYR A 126 11.19 -5.57 11.13
CA TYR A 126 11.28 -5.09 9.76
C TYR A 126 10.20 -4.05 9.48
N PHE A 127 9.02 -4.22 10.06
CA PHE A 127 7.89 -3.29 9.90
C PHE A 127 8.20 -1.92 10.51
N SER A 128 9.02 -1.84 11.56
CA SER A 128 9.50 -0.57 12.13
C SER A 128 10.36 0.27 11.17
N ALA A 129 10.75 -0.28 10.02
CA ALA A 129 11.43 0.50 8.98
C ALA A 129 10.51 1.53 8.31
N PHE A 130 9.19 1.37 8.41
CA PHE A 130 8.22 2.35 7.92
C PHE A 130 7.97 3.43 8.97
N THR A 131 8.90 4.38 9.04
CA THR A 131 8.91 5.41 10.09
C THR A 131 7.81 6.46 9.94
N THR A 132 7.19 6.57 8.76
CA THR A 132 6.14 7.56 8.45
C THR A 132 4.72 7.01 8.53
N VAL A 133 4.56 5.69 8.69
CA VAL A 133 3.24 5.07 8.78
C VAL A 133 2.60 5.47 10.11
N SER A 134 1.49 6.19 9.99
CA SER A 134 0.70 6.71 11.11
C SER A 134 -0.68 6.08 11.19
N ARG A 135 -1.16 5.47 10.10
CA ARG A 135 -2.49 4.86 10.00
C ARG A 135 -2.37 3.39 9.62
N LEU A 136 -3.08 2.54 10.36
CA LEU A 136 -3.16 1.11 10.08
C LEU A 136 -4.63 0.70 10.04
N HIS A 137 -5.06 0.18 8.90
CA HIS A 137 -6.42 -0.33 8.71
C HIS A 137 -6.37 -1.86 8.58
N ILE A 138 -7.09 -2.56 9.44
CA ILE A 138 -7.10 -4.03 9.46
C ILE A 138 -8.54 -4.49 9.25
N VAL A 139 -8.79 -5.23 8.17
CA VAL A 139 -10.12 -5.65 7.76
C VAL A 139 -10.13 -7.16 7.51
N ASP A 140 -11.04 -7.89 8.15
CA ASP A 140 -11.19 -9.34 7.95
C ASP A 140 -9.91 -10.15 8.20
N ILE A 141 -9.27 -9.88 9.35
CA ILE A 141 -8.05 -10.59 9.78
C ILE A 141 -8.31 -11.28 11.10
N THR A 142 -7.78 -12.50 11.23
CA THR A 142 -7.68 -13.20 12.51
C THR A 142 -6.20 -13.33 12.87
N PHE A 143 -5.80 -12.92 14.06
CA PHE A 143 -4.43 -13.10 14.54
C PHE A 143 -4.31 -14.42 15.30
N GLY A 144 -3.18 -15.12 15.13
CA GLY A 144 -2.92 -16.35 15.89
C GLY A 144 -2.76 -16.06 17.39
N HIS A 145 -2.13 -14.93 17.72
CA HIS A 145 -1.99 -14.44 19.09
C HIS A 145 -2.20 -12.93 19.13
N PHE A 146 -2.85 -12.44 20.18
CA PHE A 146 -2.98 -11.00 20.45
C PHE A 146 -1.62 -10.28 20.48
N ASN A 147 -0.59 -10.96 20.96
CA ASN A 147 0.76 -10.40 21.03
C ASN A 147 1.34 -10.09 19.64
N ASP A 148 0.95 -10.82 18.59
CA ASP A 148 1.41 -10.54 17.23
C ASP A 148 0.79 -9.24 16.69
N PHE A 149 -0.49 -9.02 17.00
CA PHE A 149 -1.20 -7.76 16.73
C PHE A 149 -0.57 -6.59 17.50
N ALA A 150 -0.36 -6.74 18.81
CA ALA A 150 0.25 -5.70 19.65
C ALA A 150 1.66 -5.34 19.15
N ARG A 151 2.52 -6.34 18.88
CA ARG A 151 3.89 -6.13 18.37
C ARG A 151 3.89 -5.38 17.05
N MET A 152 2.99 -5.72 16.12
CA MET A 152 2.87 -5.02 14.84
C MET A 152 2.56 -3.52 15.05
N ILE A 153 1.57 -3.21 15.88
CA ILE A 153 1.19 -1.81 16.15
C ILE A 153 2.33 -1.04 16.83
N THR A 154 2.91 -1.62 17.88
CA THR A 154 3.96 -0.96 18.67
C THR A 154 5.29 -0.77 17.92
N SER A 155 5.47 -1.47 16.79
CA SER A 155 6.68 -1.33 15.97
C SER A 155 6.71 -0.07 15.12
N LEU A 156 5.56 0.56 14.88
CA LEU A 156 5.45 1.74 14.05
C LEU A 156 5.67 3.02 14.89
N PRO A 157 6.76 3.78 14.65
CA PRO A 157 7.15 4.87 15.54
C PRO A 157 6.24 6.11 15.43
N ALA A 158 5.61 6.33 14.28
CA ALA A 158 4.70 7.45 14.03
C ALA A 158 3.21 7.06 14.15
N PHE A 159 2.92 5.90 14.74
CA PHE A 159 1.56 5.35 14.78
C PHE A 159 0.60 6.24 15.57
N GLN A 160 -0.57 6.54 14.98
CA GLN A 160 -1.57 7.45 15.57
C GLN A 160 -2.98 6.88 15.52
N LEU A 161 -3.36 6.24 14.40
CA LEU A 161 -4.74 5.85 14.15
C LEU A 161 -4.82 4.39 13.73
N LEU A 162 -5.68 3.65 14.44
CA LEU A 162 -5.99 2.27 14.20
C LEU A 162 -7.47 2.15 13.82
N GLU A 163 -7.74 1.54 12.66
CA GLU A 163 -9.10 1.13 12.31
C GLU A 163 -9.16 -0.38 12.14
N CYS A 164 -10.08 -1.01 12.88
CA CYS A 164 -10.28 -2.45 12.86
C CYS A 164 -11.72 -2.75 12.46
N THR A 165 -11.89 -3.52 11.39
CA THR A 165 -13.19 -4.03 10.95
C THR A 165 -13.16 -5.55 10.90
N ARG A 166 -13.99 -6.22 11.71
CA ARG A 166 -14.05 -7.70 11.75
C ARG A 166 -12.69 -8.35 12.04
N VAL A 167 -11.97 -7.82 13.03
CA VAL A 167 -10.69 -8.37 13.53
C VAL A 167 -10.94 -9.30 14.71
N ARG A 168 -10.27 -10.47 14.73
CA ARG A 168 -10.40 -11.50 15.76
C ARG A 168 -9.05 -11.96 16.30
#